data_AF-B4QSK7-F1
#
_entry.id   AF-B4QSK7-F1
#
_cell.length_a   1.000
_cell.length_b   1.000
_cell.length_c   1.000
_cell.angle_alpha   90.00
_cell.angle_beta   90.00
_cell.angle_gamma   90.00
#
_symmetry.space_group_name_H-M   'P 1'
#
loop_
_entity.id
_entity.type
_entity.pdbx_description
1 polymer ?
#
loop_
_entity_poly.entity_id
_entity_poly.type
_entity_poly.pdbx_seq_one_letter_code
_entity_poly.pdbx_strand_id
1 'polypeptide(L)' 'MRYLHDLNVQISQNRRSVSVSKQLDRDLCNQHFDTFETFWGRPGHGARGDKINKLKLDNLLYGASESA' A
#
# COMPACT_ATOMS: atom_id res chain seq x y z
N MET A 1 23.05 23.42 -23.63
CA MET A 1 23.17 22.41 -22.55
C MET A 1 21.81 22.16 -21.89
N ARG A 2 20.82 21.65 -22.62
CA ARG A 2 19.46 21.38 -22.08
C ARG A 2 19.36 19.99 -21.44
N TYR A 3 20.03 19.01 -22.04
CA TYR A 3 20.09 17.63 -21.54
C TYR A 3 20.60 17.51 -20.09
N LEU A 4 21.72 18.17 -19.75
CA LEU A 4 22.26 18.12 -18.38
C LEU A 4 21.34 18.79 -17.35
N HIS A 5 20.64 19.86 -17.74
CA HIS A 5 19.64 20.49 -16.89
C HIS A 5 18.47 19.51 -16.64
N ASP A 6 17.96 18.87 -17.68
CA ASP A 6 16.84 17.95 -17.58
C ASP A 6 17.19 16.72 -16.72
N LEU A 7 18.42 16.20 -16.81
CA LEU A 7 18.91 15.15 -15.91
C LEU A 7 18.95 15.58 -14.44
N ASN A 8 19.42 16.79 -14.16
CA ASN A 8 19.44 17.32 -12.79
C ASN A 8 18.03 17.49 -12.23
N VAL A 9 17.07 17.93 -13.06
CA VAL A 9 15.66 18.02 -12.70
C VAL A 9 15.10 16.63 -12.38
N GLN A 10 15.36 15.63 -13.23
CA GLN A 10 14.90 14.25 -12.99
C GLN A 10 15.44 13.67 -11.69
N ILE A 11 16.74 13.83 -11.41
CA ILE A 11 17.34 13.35 -10.15
C ILE A 11 16.73 14.07 -8.95
N SER A 12 16.51 15.39 -9.04
CA SER A 12 15.92 16.17 -7.97
C SER A 12 14.48 15.74 -7.66
N GLN A 13 13.69 15.48 -8.71
CA GLN A 13 12.33 14.95 -8.59
C GLN A 13 12.34 13.55 -7.98
N ASN A 14 13.20 12.65 -8.46
CA ASN A 14 13.31 11.29 -7.94
C ASN A 14 13.66 11.28 -6.44
N ARG A 15 14.66 12.08 -6.03
CA ARG A 15 15.04 12.22 -4.62
C ARG A 15 13.87 12.67 -3.74
N ARG A 16 13.08 13.63 -4.23
CA ARG A 16 11.88 14.11 -3.53
C ARG A 16 10.83 13.01 -3.42
N SER A 17 10.53 12.31 -4.51
CA SER A 17 9.54 11.23 -4.52
C SER A 17 9.93 10.09 -3.57
N VAL A 18 11.21 9.68 -3.56
CA VAL A 18 11.72 8.67 -2.63
C VAL A 18 11.59 9.12 -1.18
N SER A 19 11.91 10.38 -0.88
CA SER A 19 11.76 10.94 0.47
C SER A 19 10.30 10.94 0.93
N VAL A 20 9.36 11.31 0.04
CA VAL A 20 7.94 11.31 0.34
C VAL A 20 7.44 9.88 0.59
N SER A 21 7.81 8.92 -0.27
CA SER A 21 7.41 7.52 -0.08
C SER A 21 7.88 6.97 1.27
N LYS A 22 9.15 7.21 1.63
CA LYS A 22 9.68 6.78 2.94
C LYS A 22 8.94 7.41 4.12
N GLN A 23 8.55 8.68 4.00
CA GLN A 23 7.78 9.36 5.04
C GLN A 23 6.38 8.74 5.17
N LEU A 24 5.69 8.49 4.06
CA LEU A 24 4.37 7.84 4.05
C LEU A 24 4.42 6.44 4.66
N ASP A 25 5.45 5.65 4.35
CA ASP A 25 5.63 4.32 4.93
C ASP A 25 5.81 4.39 6.44
N ARG A 26 6.60 5.36 6.91
CA ARG A 26 6.80 5.60 8.35
C ARG A 26 5.52 6.03 9.04
N ASP A 27 4.77 6.96 8.45
CA ASP A 27 3.51 7.45 9.00
C ASP A 27 2.47 6.32 9.08
N LEU A 28 2.45 5.44 8.08
CA LEU A 28 1.60 4.25 8.09
C LEU A 28 1.98 3.28 9.22
N CYS A 29 3.28 3.01 9.39
CA CYS A 29 3.76 2.20 10.51
C CYS A 29 3.37 2.84 11.85
N ASN A 30 3.57 4.15 12.02
CA ASN A 30 3.19 4.85 13.25
C ASN A 30 1.69 4.72 13.54
N GLN A 31 0.84 4.95 12.54
CA GLN A 31 -0.62 4.78 12.69
C GLN A 31 -0.98 3.36 13.12
N HIS A 32 -0.32 2.35 12.55
CA HIS A 32 -0.49 0.97 12.97
C HIS A 32 -0.11 0.77 14.44
N PHE A 33 1.04 1.29 14.88
CA PHE A 33 1.49 1.21 16.27
C PHE A 33 0.52 1.92 17.23
N ASP A 34 0.09 3.14 16.92
CA ASP A 34 -0.81 3.93 17.78
C ASP A 34 -2.15 3.22 18.03
N THR A 35 -2.62 2.43 17.05
CA THR A 35 -3.90 1.73 17.11
C THR A 35 -3.75 0.23 17.38
N PHE A 36 -2.52 -0.25 17.61
CA PHE A 36 -2.22 -1.67 17.73
C PHE A 36 -2.95 -2.32 18.91
N GLU A 37 -2.90 -1.70 20.09
CA GLU A 37 -3.52 -2.26 21.31
C GLU A 37 -5.06 -2.17 21.30
N THR A 38 -5.65 -1.20 20.59
CA THR A 38 -7.09 -0.90 20.68
C THR A 38 -7.91 -1.40 19.49
N PHE A 39 -7.32 -1.45 18.30
CA PHE A 39 -8.03 -1.68 17.06
C PHE A 39 -7.49 -2.83 16.21
N TRP A 40 -6.42 -3.51 16.63
CA TRP A 40 -5.96 -4.73 15.96
C TRP A 40 -7.08 -5.78 15.92
N GLY A 41 -7.40 -6.29 14.73
CA GLY A 41 -8.46 -7.27 14.51
C GLY A 41 -9.90 -6.73 14.44
N ARG A 42 -10.14 -5.41 14.61
CA ARG A 42 -11.47 -4.82 14.41
C ARG A 42 -11.76 -4.60 12.91
N PRO A 43 -13.00 -4.83 12.43
CA PRO A 43 -13.38 -4.50 11.06
C PRO A 43 -13.04 -3.05 10.70
N GLY A 44 -12.28 -2.85 9.61
CA GLY A 44 -11.85 -1.52 9.16
C GLY A 44 -10.56 -0.99 9.81
N HIS A 45 -9.91 -1.75 10.69
CA HIS A 45 -8.62 -1.41 11.31
C HIS A 45 -7.64 -2.61 11.25
N GLY A 46 -6.33 -2.34 11.26
CA GLY A 46 -5.29 -3.38 11.38
C GLY A 46 -4.81 -4.04 10.07
N ALA A 47 -5.33 -3.67 8.91
CA ALA A 47 -4.66 -3.90 7.62
C ALA A 47 -5.29 -2.92 6.63
N ARG A 48 -4.49 -2.23 5.81
CA ARG A 48 -5.05 -1.41 4.74
C ARG A 48 -5.88 -2.35 3.87
N GLY A 49 -7.19 -2.10 3.83
CA GLY A 49 -8.06 -2.72 2.85
C GLY A 49 -7.73 -2.15 1.49
N ASP A 50 -6.57 -2.52 0.93
CA ASP A 50 -6.48 -2.59 -0.51
C ASP A 50 -7.69 -3.42 -0.92
N LYS A 51 -8.48 -2.89 -1.86
CA LYS A 51 -9.70 -3.52 -2.34
C LYS A 51 -9.34 -4.80 -3.10
N ILE A 52 -8.80 -5.77 -2.40
CA ILE A 52 -8.80 -7.15 -2.83
C ILE A 52 -10.27 -7.49 -2.76
N ASN A 53 -10.94 -7.45 -3.90
CA ASN A 53 -12.18 -8.19 -4.09
C ASN A 53 -11.85 -9.58 -3.59
N LYS A 54 -12.25 -9.89 -2.35
CA LYS A 54 -12.07 -11.20 -1.77
C LYS A 54 -12.89 -12.10 -2.68
N LEU A 55 -12.23 -12.72 -3.66
CA LEU A 55 -12.81 -13.83 -4.38
C LEU A 55 -13.36 -14.74 -3.30
N LYS A 56 -14.63 -15.15 -3.45
CA LYS A 56 -15.34 -15.95 -2.46
C LYS A 56 -14.39 -17.06 -2.00
N LEU A 57 -14.12 -17.15 -0.69
CA LEU A 57 -13.10 -18.07 -0.15
C LEU A 57 -13.32 -19.50 -0.69
N ASP A 58 -14.59 -19.87 -0.86
CA ASP A 58 -15.03 -21.11 -1.50
C ASP A 58 -14.37 -21.35 -2.87
N ASN A 59 -14.25 -20.33 -3.71
CA ASN A 59 -13.65 -20.43 -5.05
C ASN A 59 -12.14 -20.66 -5.00
N LEU A 60 -11.47 -20.13 -3.97
CA LEU A 60 -10.03 -20.32 -3.77
C LEU A 60 -9.73 -21.69 -3.16
N LEU A 61 -10.59 -22.15 -2.25
CA LEU A 61 -10.42 -23.40 -1.52
C LEU A 61 -10.91 -24.63 -2.29
N TYR A 62 -11.95 -24.49 -3.09
CA TYR A 62 -12.65 -25.61 -3.74
C TYR A 62 -12.76 -25.46 -5.26
N GLY A 63 -12.20 -24.40 -5.84
CA GLY A 63 -12.43 -24.02 -7.24
C GLY A 63 -13.78 -23.34 -7.41
N ALA A 64 -13.93 -22.53 -8.47
CA ALA A 64 -15.26 -22.06 -8.85
C ALA A 64 -16.07 -23.29 -9.24
N SER A 65 -17.15 -23.58 -8.53
CA SER A 65 -18.09 -24.61 -8.97
C SER A 65 -18.57 -24.20 -10.36
N GLU A 66 -18.16 -24.95 -11.39
CA GLU A 66 -18.78 -24.89 -12.71
C GLU A 66 -20.23 -25.33 -12.54
N SER A 67 -21.11 -24.38 -12.23
CA SER A 67 -22.54 -24.57 -12.42
C SER A 67 -22.78 -24.55 -13.93
N ALA A 68 -22.97 -25.75 -14.47
CA ALA A 68 -23.52 -26.02 -15.80
C ALA A 68 -24.95 -25.43 -15.95
#